data_AF-A0A371CW95-F1
#
_entry.id   AF-A0A371CW95-F1
#
_cell.length_a   1.000
_cell.length_b   1.000
_cell.length_c   1.000
_cell.angle_alpha   90.00
_cell.angle_beta   90.00
_cell.angle_gamma   90.00
#
_symmetry.space_group_name_H-M   'P 1'
#
loop_
_entity.id
_entity.type
_entity.pdbx_description
1 polymer ?
#
loop_
_entity_poly.entity_id
_entity_poly.type
_entity_poly.pdbx_seq_one_letter_code
_entity_poly.pdbx_strand_id
1 'polypeptide(L)'
;MTGRLKIDYEDLSTFRHKKLELKDQTAQDHAAERGAREGGNDRDCPMPMSVFRTLLGHARTHYPVEHWTPSNMILYLIMLRITSVLSTPDKQVICIPERSWLRAAAFGTKPYTPEGLVHHMLIRADNAAARFITFDPIESIETPDHEWLKTLEVTHIFEAKTRSAFTAAFEYVSTLLKYWCERTGKAHGRAALTREYTWQFISYHAPQDGRPSEVHSVRQPFLYLTVSDIDTILGLLLDMVDNTTQETQEYFNVV
;
A
#
# COMPACT_ATOMS: atom_id res chain seq x y z
N MET A 1 -29.09 -7.84 -6.97
CA MET A 1 -28.06 -7.46 -7.95
C MET A 1 -26.74 -7.39 -7.22
N THR A 2 -25.81 -8.32 -7.48
CA THR A 2 -24.52 -8.38 -6.77
C THR A 2 -23.62 -7.26 -7.29
N GLY A 3 -23.38 -6.22 -6.51
CA GLY A 3 -22.43 -5.14 -6.79
C GLY A 3 -20.99 -5.65 -6.75
N ARG A 4 -20.63 -6.51 -7.71
CA ARG A 4 -19.30 -7.08 -7.85
C ARG A 4 -18.41 -6.10 -8.61
N LEU A 5 -17.18 -5.98 -8.13
CA LEU A 5 -16.13 -5.10 -8.63
C LEU A 5 -15.92 -5.31 -10.15
N LYS A 6 -16.56 -4.49 -10.97
CA LYS A 6 -16.30 -4.36 -12.41
C LYS A 6 -15.53 -3.05 -12.55
N ILE A 7 -14.19 -3.15 -12.59
CA ILE A 7 -13.37 -2.00 -12.98
C ILE A 7 -13.57 -1.85 -14.47
N ASP A 8 -14.61 -1.11 -14.86
CA ASP A 8 -14.67 -0.55 -16.20
C ASP A 8 -13.53 0.47 -16.25
N TYR A 9 -12.56 0.27 -17.15
CA TYR A 9 -11.46 1.21 -17.36
C TYR A 9 -12.07 2.53 -17.83
N GLU A 10 -12.39 3.40 -16.89
CA GLU A 10 -12.75 4.77 -17.20
C GLU A 10 -11.57 5.46 -17.88
N ASP A 11 -11.90 6.32 -18.83
CA ASP A 11 -10.92 7.16 -19.50
C ASP A 11 -10.16 8.00 -18.46
N LEU A 12 -8.85 7.83 -18.41
CA LEU A 12 -7.95 8.53 -17.48
C LEU A 12 -7.92 10.04 -17.74
N SER A 13 -8.47 10.50 -18.87
CA SER A 13 -8.73 11.91 -19.14
C SER A 13 -9.58 12.60 -18.06
N THR A 14 -10.24 11.82 -17.21
CA THR A 14 -11.03 12.30 -16.07
C THR A 14 -10.20 12.73 -14.85
N PHE A 15 -8.94 12.28 -14.71
CA PHE A 15 -8.09 12.66 -13.57
C PHE A 15 -7.20 13.85 -13.90
N ARG A 16 -7.13 14.81 -12.97
CA ARG A 16 -6.01 15.76 -12.96
C ARG A 16 -4.79 15.08 -12.35
N HIS A 17 -3.68 15.09 -13.07
CA HIS A 17 -2.43 14.51 -12.59
C HIS A 17 -1.51 15.58 -12.01
N LYS A 18 -0.98 15.32 -10.81
CA LYS A 18 0.10 16.13 -10.21
C LYS A 18 1.30 15.25 -9.87
N LYS A 19 2.48 15.86 -9.81
CA LYS A 19 3.70 15.14 -9.46
C LYS A 19 3.85 15.11 -7.94
N LEU A 20 4.27 13.96 -7.41
CA LEU A 20 4.84 13.89 -6.05
C LEU A 20 6.35 13.89 -6.16
N GLU A 21 6.98 14.77 -5.39
CA GLU A 21 8.43 14.81 -5.21
C GLU A 21 8.75 14.53 -3.75
N LEU A 22 9.66 13.59 -3.52
CA LEU A 22 10.23 13.41 -2.19
C LEU A 22 10.88 14.73 -1.80
N LYS A 23 10.60 15.20 -0.58
CA LYS A 23 11.21 16.39 -0.01
C LYS A 23 12.74 16.22 0.06
N ASP A 24 13.43 17.26 0.51
CA ASP A 24 14.89 17.30 0.61
C ASP A 24 15.50 16.17 1.46
N GLN A 25 16.84 16.13 1.54
CA GLN A 25 17.57 15.10 2.29
C GLN A 25 17.08 14.98 3.75
N THR A 26 16.71 16.10 4.37
CA THR A 26 16.16 16.13 5.73
C THR A 26 14.91 15.25 5.86
N ALA A 27 14.01 15.30 4.88
CA ALA A 27 12.82 14.45 4.88
C ALA A 27 13.16 12.96 4.65
N GLN A 28 14.20 12.66 3.87
CA GLN A 28 14.67 11.29 3.70
C GLN A 28 15.26 10.74 5.00
N ASP A 29 16.07 11.55 5.68
CA ASP A 29 16.67 11.20 6.97
C ASP A 29 15.58 11.00 8.03
N HIS A 30 14.57 11.88 8.06
CA HIS A 30 13.42 11.73 8.97
C HIS A 30 12.59 10.47 8.66
N ALA A 31 12.38 10.14 7.38
CA ALA A 31 11.74 8.89 7.00
C ALA A 31 12.57 7.69 7.46
N ALA A 32 13.89 7.71 7.24
CA ALA A 32 14.78 6.66 7.71
C ALA A 32 14.74 6.50 9.24
N GLU A 33 14.80 7.61 9.98
CA GLU A 33 14.64 7.61 11.43
C GLU A 33 13.30 7.01 11.86
N ARG A 34 12.21 7.38 11.20
CA ARG A 34 10.88 6.81 11.48
C ARG A 34 10.85 5.31 11.24
N GLY A 35 11.37 4.84 10.10
CA GLY A 35 11.42 3.42 9.79
C GLY A 35 12.33 2.63 10.73
N ALA A 36 13.39 3.26 11.24
CA ALA A 36 14.35 2.69 12.18
C ALA A 36 13.82 2.55 13.62
N ARG A 37 12.72 3.24 13.97
CA ARG A 37 12.16 3.22 15.33
C ARG A 37 11.66 1.84 15.71
N GLU A 38 11.82 1.51 16.99
CA GLU A 38 11.07 0.44 17.61
C GLU A 38 9.61 0.89 17.76
N GLY A 39 8.65 0.00 17.48
CA GLY A 39 7.22 0.31 17.56
C GLY A 39 6.78 0.62 19.01
N GLY A 40 5.55 1.09 19.20
CA GLY A 40 5.03 1.48 20.52
C GLY A 40 5.25 0.41 21.60
N ASN A 41 5.82 0.84 22.75
CA ASN A 41 6.28 0.03 23.89
C ASN A 41 7.19 -1.16 23.50
N ASP A 42 8.49 -0.89 23.49
CA ASP A 42 9.63 -1.77 23.16
C ASP A 42 9.59 -3.23 23.68
N ARG A 43 8.76 -3.56 24.68
CA ARG A 43 8.68 -4.90 25.26
C ARG A 43 7.71 -5.84 24.57
N ASP A 44 6.71 -5.33 23.85
CA ASP A 44 5.61 -6.14 23.30
C ASP A 44 5.51 -6.08 21.77
N CYS A 45 6.46 -5.44 21.09
CA CYS A 45 6.48 -5.39 19.62
C CYS A 45 6.81 -6.80 19.06
N PRO A 46 5.89 -7.47 18.32
CA PRO A 46 6.11 -8.86 17.88
C PRO A 46 7.29 -9.05 16.92
N MET A 47 7.63 -8.01 16.15
CA MET A 47 8.79 -8.00 15.25
C MET A 47 9.64 -6.76 15.50
N PRO A 48 10.49 -6.74 16.55
CA PRO A 48 11.44 -5.65 16.80
C PRO A 48 12.39 -5.44 15.63
N MET A 49 13.02 -4.27 15.54
CA MET A 49 13.91 -3.92 14.43
C MET A 49 15.11 -4.87 14.34
N SER A 50 15.62 -5.33 15.49
CA SER A 50 16.66 -6.36 15.54
C SER A 50 16.24 -7.67 14.84
N VAL A 51 15.04 -8.18 15.13
CA VAL A 51 14.47 -9.38 14.50
C VAL A 51 14.24 -9.15 13.01
N PHE A 52 13.66 -8.01 12.64
CA PHE A 52 13.44 -7.65 11.24
C PHE A 52 14.75 -7.62 10.44
N ARG A 53 15.79 -6.96 10.97
CA ARG A 53 17.12 -6.90 10.33
C ARG A 53 17.77 -8.28 10.23
N THR A 54 17.62 -9.14 11.22
CA THR A 54 18.09 -10.54 11.14
C THR A 54 17.38 -11.32 10.04
N LEU A 55 16.04 -11.24 9.97
CA LEU A 55 15.25 -11.91 8.93
C LEU A 55 15.57 -11.35 7.54
N LEU A 56 15.74 -10.04 7.41
CA LEU A 56 16.15 -9.40 6.17
C LEU A 56 17.54 -9.86 5.75
N GLY A 57 18.51 -9.87 6.68
CA GLY A 57 19.86 -10.37 6.42
C GLY A 57 19.85 -11.82 5.95
N HIS A 58 19.04 -12.67 6.58
CA HIS A 58 18.84 -14.05 6.13
C HIS A 58 18.18 -14.12 4.75
N ALA A 59 17.11 -13.34 4.49
CA ALA A 59 16.48 -13.33 3.17
C ALA A 59 17.48 -12.91 2.08
N ARG A 60 18.39 -11.97 2.36
CA ARG A 60 19.43 -11.54 1.43
C ARG A 60 20.43 -12.64 1.06
N THR A 61 20.65 -13.63 1.92
CA THR A 61 21.55 -14.75 1.62
C THR A 61 20.86 -15.87 0.83
N HIS A 62 19.53 -15.86 0.72
CA HIS A 62 18.75 -16.95 0.14
C HIS A 62 17.87 -16.56 -1.05
N TYR A 63 17.66 -15.26 -1.27
CA TYR A 63 16.82 -14.76 -2.35
C TYR A 63 17.54 -13.68 -3.16
N PRO A 64 17.25 -13.53 -4.46
CA PRO A 64 17.71 -12.38 -5.23
C PRO A 64 17.13 -11.09 -4.63
N VAL A 65 18.02 -10.16 -4.25
CA VAL A 65 17.64 -8.93 -3.56
C VAL A 65 18.00 -7.65 -4.30
N GLU A 66 18.94 -7.72 -5.25
CA GLU A 66 19.54 -6.52 -5.86
C GLU A 66 19.36 -6.42 -7.38
N HIS A 67 18.97 -7.50 -8.07
CA HIS A 67 18.99 -7.51 -9.55
C HIS A 67 17.69 -7.90 -10.26
N TRP A 68 16.71 -8.53 -9.61
CA TRP A 68 15.51 -9.03 -10.30
C TRP A 68 14.33 -9.06 -9.33
N THR A 69 13.54 -7.98 -9.29
CA THR A 69 12.33 -7.77 -8.44
C THR A 69 12.58 -7.94 -6.92
N PRO A 70 12.07 -7.06 -6.03
CA PRO A 70 12.16 -7.35 -4.61
C PRO A 70 11.44 -8.69 -4.38
N SER A 71 12.16 -9.68 -3.85
CA SER A 71 11.55 -10.97 -3.52
C SER A 71 10.27 -10.73 -2.72
N ASN A 72 9.17 -11.43 -3.03
CA ASN A 72 7.91 -11.35 -2.26
C ASN A 72 8.19 -11.43 -0.76
N MET A 73 9.21 -12.18 -0.36
CA MET A 73 9.63 -12.29 1.04
C MET A 73 10.10 -10.98 1.64
N ILE A 74 10.87 -10.14 0.94
CA ILE A 74 11.26 -8.83 1.49
C ILE A 74 10.04 -7.95 1.65
N LEU A 75 9.15 -7.93 0.64
CA LEU A 75 7.92 -7.16 0.73
C LEU A 75 7.01 -7.64 1.87
N TYR A 76 6.95 -8.95 2.10
CA TYR A 76 6.25 -9.54 3.25
C TYR A 76 6.89 -9.19 4.58
N LEU A 77 8.22 -9.22 4.69
CA LEU A 77 8.92 -8.76 5.89
C LEU A 77 8.61 -7.28 6.17
N ILE A 78 8.62 -6.43 5.14
CA ILE A 78 8.26 -5.01 5.26
C ILE A 78 6.82 -4.85 5.76
N MET A 79 5.86 -5.53 5.12
CA MET A 79 4.45 -5.44 5.52
C MET A 79 4.22 -5.97 6.93
N LEU A 80 4.85 -7.09 7.31
CA LEU A 80 4.78 -7.63 8.68
C LEU A 80 5.42 -6.70 9.71
N ARG A 81 6.50 -5.99 9.35
CA ARG A 81 7.07 -4.96 10.23
C ARG A 81 6.09 -3.81 10.40
N ILE A 82 5.45 -3.36 9.33
CA ILE A 82 4.42 -2.31 9.40
C ILE A 82 3.26 -2.75 10.31
N THR A 83 2.75 -3.98 10.17
CA THR A 83 1.68 -4.46 11.06
C THR A 83 2.13 -4.49 12.52
N SER A 84 3.38 -4.89 12.78
CA SER A 84 3.97 -4.93 14.12
C SER A 84 4.19 -3.55 14.74
N VAL A 85 4.42 -2.51 13.94
CA VAL A 85 4.70 -1.15 14.43
C VAL A 85 3.41 -0.36 14.65
N LEU A 86 2.43 -0.49 13.73
CA LEU A 86 1.24 0.36 13.71
C LEU A 86 0.02 -0.24 14.41
N SER A 87 0.06 -1.52 14.77
CA SER A 87 -1.00 -2.13 15.57
C SER A 87 -0.93 -1.67 17.02
N THR A 88 -2.06 -1.24 17.55
CA THR A 88 -2.24 -0.78 18.93
C THR A 88 -3.32 -1.63 19.62
N PRO A 89 -3.51 -1.49 20.94
CA PRO A 89 -4.60 -2.17 21.64
C PRO A 89 -6.00 -1.86 21.09
N ASP A 90 -6.21 -0.74 20.41
CA ASP A 90 -7.53 -0.31 19.90
C ASP A 90 -7.72 -0.55 18.40
N LYS A 91 -6.62 -0.48 17.62
CA LYS A 91 -6.62 -0.63 16.17
C LYS A 91 -5.56 -1.64 15.74
N GLN A 92 -5.89 -2.54 14.84
CA GLN A 92 -4.94 -3.49 14.27
C GLN A 92 -4.68 -3.15 12.80
N VAL A 93 -3.47 -3.40 12.34
CA VAL A 93 -3.12 -3.36 10.92
C VAL A 93 -2.99 -4.80 10.41
N ILE A 94 -3.78 -5.12 9.39
CA ILE A 94 -3.88 -6.45 8.81
C ILE A 94 -3.25 -6.41 7.43
N CYS A 95 -2.44 -7.42 7.14
CA CYS A 95 -1.90 -7.64 5.80
C CYS A 95 -2.71 -8.72 5.08
N ILE A 96 -3.21 -8.39 3.88
CA ILE A 96 -3.80 -9.37 2.95
C ILE A 96 -2.83 -9.51 1.77
N PRO A 97 -2.00 -10.55 1.77
CA PRO A 97 -1.07 -10.79 0.68
C PRO A 97 -1.82 -11.28 -0.57
N GLU A 98 -1.37 -10.87 -1.76
CA GLU A 98 -1.85 -11.39 -3.05
C GLU A 98 -3.38 -11.38 -3.17
N ARG A 99 -4.01 -10.33 -2.65
CA ARG A 99 -5.46 -10.17 -2.53
C ARG A 99 -6.21 -10.50 -3.80
N SER A 100 -5.70 -10.09 -4.96
CA SER A 100 -6.33 -10.37 -6.25
C SER A 100 -6.37 -11.86 -6.60
N TRP A 101 -5.37 -12.63 -6.18
CA TRP A 101 -5.32 -14.08 -6.33
C TRP A 101 -6.20 -14.79 -5.30
N LEU A 102 -6.15 -14.37 -4.03
CA LEU A 102 -7.05 -14.90 -2.98
C LEU A 102 -8.52 -14.70 -3.38
N ARG A 103 -8.87 -13.51 -3.89
CA ARG A 103 -10.20 -13.22 -4.42
C ARG A 103 -10.58 -14.13 -5.59
N ALA A 104 -9.67 -14.30 -6.54
CA ALA A 104 -9.89 -15.15 -7.70
C ALA A 104 -10.17 -16.60 -7.28
N ALA A 105 -9.41 -17.12 -6.31
CA ALA A 105 -9.61 -18.45 -5.75
C ALA A 105 -10.97 -18.57 -5.03
N ALA A 106 -11.32 -17.61 -4.18
CA ALA A 106 -12.58 -17.62 -3.41
C ALA A 106 -13.83 -17.63 -4.30
N PHE A 107 -13.78 -16.97 -5.46
CA PHE A 107 -14.94 -16.83 -6.36
C PHE A 107 -14.85 -17.64 -7.66
N GLY A 108 -13.80 -18.46 -7.84
CA GLY A 108 -13.60 -19.22 -9.07
C GLY A 108 -13.42 -18.34 -10.32
N THR A 109 -12.80 -17.16 -10.17
CA THR A 109 -12.57 -16.21 -11.27
C THR A 109 -11.08 -16.10 -11.62
N LYS A 110 -10.74 -15.29 -12.62
CA LYS A 110 -9.36 -14.85 -12.83
C LYS A 110 -9.04 -13.65 -11.92
N PRO A 111 -7.75 -13.40 -11.60
CA PRO A 111 -7.34 -12.15 -10.97
C PRO A 111 -7.72 -10.96 -11.85
N TYR A 112 -8.16 -9.88 -11.21
CA TYR A 112 -8.53 -8.64 -11.91
C TYR A 112 -7.35 -7.68 -12.10
N THR A 113 -6.17 -8.02 -11.59
CA THR A 113 -4.93 -7.27 -11.84
C THR A 113 -4.42 -7.54 -13.26
N PRO A 114 -3.75 -6.58 -13.89
CA PRO A 114 -2.95 -6.82 -15.08
C PRO A 114 -1.95 -7.97 -14.87
N GLU A 115 -1.62 -8.68 -15.95
CA GLU A 115 -0.63 -9.75 -15.91
C GLU A 115 0.72 -9.23 -15.40
N GLY A 116 1.32 -9.96 -14.46
CA GLY A 116 2.57 -9.56 -13.82
C GLY A 116 2.43 -8.49 -12.72
N LEU A 117 1.21 -8.07 -12.35
CA LEU A 117 0.97 -7.19 -11.21
C LEU A 117 0.38 -7.98 -10.03
N VAL A 118 1.08 -7.96 -8.89
CA VAL A 118 0.63 -8.53 -7.63
C VAL A 118 0.07 -7.40 -6.75
N HIS A 119 -1.08 -7.63 -6.13
CA HIS A 119 -1.76 -6.66 -5.29
C HIS A 119 -1.88 -7.19 -3.87
N HIS A 120 -1.33 -6.44 -2.92
CA HIS A 120 -1.44 -6.66 -1.48
C HIS A 120 -2.22 -5.50 -0.85
N MET A 121 -2.80 -5.72 0.32
CA MET A 121 -3.50 -4.69 1.07
C MET A 121 -3.00 -4.64 2.51
N LEU A 122 -2.80 -3.43 3.02
CA LEU A 122 -2.68 -3.14 4.45
C LEU A 122 -3.95 -2.43 4.90
N ILE A 123 -4.61 -2.97 5.91
CA ILE A 123 -5.91 -2.49 6.38
C ILE A 123 -5.79 -2.19 7.86
N ARG A 124 -5.99 -0.93 8.20
CA ARG A 124 -6.13 -0.51 9.59
C ARG A 124 -7.61 -0.48 9.96
N ALA A 125 -7.95 -1.20 11.03
CA ALA A 125 -9.31 -1.43 11.47
C ALA A 125 -9.36 -1.48 13.00
N ASP A 126 -10.54 -1.28 13.59
CA ASP A 126 -10.75 -1.64 15.00
C ASP A 126 -10.58 -3.16 15.21
N ASN A 127 -10.37 -3.58 16.45
CA ASN A 127 -10.14 -4.99 16.79
C ASN A 127 -11.27 -5.93 16.33
N ALA A 128 -12.52 -5.49 16.32
CA ALA A 128 -13.65 -6.34 15.97
C ALA A 128 -13.63 -6.61 14.47
N ALA A 129 -13.59 -5.55 13.66
CA ALA A 129 -13.43 -5.63 12.21
C ALA A 129 -12.16 -6.40 11.83
N ALA A 130 -11.06 -6.18 12.56
CA ALA A 130 -9.82 -6.88 12.29
C ALA A 130 -9.93 -8.40 12.44
N ARG A 131 -10.59 -8.87 13.50
CA ARG A 131 -10.84 -10.31 13.69
C ARG A 131 -11.66 -10.92 12.55
N PHE A 132 -12.69 -10.21 12.07
CA PHE A 132 -13.50 -10.67 10.95
C PHE A 132 -12.67 -10.76 9.65
N ILE A 133 -11.91 -9.71 9.35
CA ILE A 133 -11.05 -9.69 8.16
C ILE A 133 -9.97 -10.77 8.22
N THR A 134 -9.36 -11.03 9.38
CA THR A 134 -8.37 -12.10 9.51
C THR A 134 -8.98 -13.48 9.33
N PHE A 135 -10.23 -13.69 9.77
CA PHE A 135 -10.93 -14.97 9.60
C PHE A 135 -11.35 -15.21 8.15
N ASP A 136 -11.92 -14.20 7.48
CA ASP A 136 -12.30 -14.27 6.08
C ASP A 136 -11.90 -12.98 5.33
N PRO A 137 -10.66 -12.92 4.80
CA PRO A 137 -10.11 -11.68 4.26
C PRO A 137 -10.76 -11.24 2.95
N ILE A 138 -11.41 -12.16 2.22
CA ILE A 138 -12.02 -11.84 0.93
C ILE A 138 -13.49 -11.53 1.10
N GLU A 139 -14.26 -12.40 1.76
CA GLU A 139 -15.70 -12.20 1.89
C GLU A 139 -15.99 -10.95 2.74
N SER A 140 -15.25 -10.74 3.83
CA SER A 140 -15.42 -9.56 4.70
C SER A 140 -15.25 -8.25 3.94
N ILE A 141 -14.35 -8.22 2.96
CA ILE A 141 -13.99 -7.01 2.20
C ILE A 141 -14.82 -6.87 0.93
N GLU A 142 -15.32 -7.96 0.36
CA GLU A 142 -16.12 -7.94 -0.87
C GLU A 142 -17.62 -7.86 -0.59
N THR A 143 -18.04 -8.03 0.67
CA THR A 143 -19.43 -7.84 1.10
C THR A 143 -19.91 -6.43 0.76
N PRO A 144 -20.97 -6.29 -0.07
CA PRO A 144 -21.53 -4.98 -0.38
C PRO A 144 -22.10 -4.30 0.86
N ASP A 145 -21.98 -2.98 0.92
CA ASP A 145 -22.75 -2.10 1.82
C ASP A 145 -22.61 -2.36 3.33
N HIS A 146 -21.54 -3.02 3.78
CA HIS A 146 -21.32 -3.18 5.21
C HIS A 146 -20.76 -1.89 5.83
N GLU A 147 -21.45 -1.33 6.84
CA GLU A 147 -21.10 -0.03 7.45
C GLU A 147 -19.66 0.07 7.97
N TRP A 148 -19.06 -1.02 8.47
CA TRP A 148 -17.66 -0.98 8.95
C TRP A 148 -16.64 -0.84 7.80
N LEU A 149 -17.01 -1.07 6.54
CA LEU A 149 -16.10 -0.77 5.42
C LEU A 149 -15.73 0.72 5.36
N LYS A 150 -16.65 1.60 5.79
CA LYS A 150 -16.41 3.06 5.87
C LYS A 150 -15.44 3.43 7.01
N THR A 151 -15.25 2.55 7.99
CA THR A 151 -14.32 2.78 9.11
C THR A 151 -12.90 2.31 8.78
N LEU A 152 -12.74 1.49 7.73
CA LEU A 152 -11.43 1.00 7.30
C LEU A 152 -10.56 2.11 6.71
N GLU A 153 -9.28 2.01 7.01
CA GLU A 153 -8.21 2.77 6.38
C GLU A 153 -7.38 1.77 5.56
N VAL A 154 -7.42 1.90 4.23
CA VAL A 154 -6.87 0.89 3.30
C VAL A 154 -5.72 1.48 2.49
N THR A 155 -4.52 0.93 2.68
CA THR A 155 -3.37 1.20 1.84
C THR A 155 -3.13 0.02 0.89
N HIS A 156 -2.97 0.33 -0.40
CA HIS A 156 -2.70 -0.67 -1.42
C HIS A 156 -1.20 -0.77 -1.71
N ILE A 157 -0.66 -1.97 -1.75
CA ILE A 157 0.74 -2.21 -2.10
C ILE A 157 0.79 -3.10 -3.33
N PHE A 158 1.48 -2.65 -4.38
CA PHE A 158 1.59 -3.35 -5.65
C PHE A 158 3.03 -3.72 -5.94
N GLU A 159 3.20 -4.94 -6.42
CA GLU A 159 4.49 -5.43 -6.89
C GLU A 159 4.37 -5.80 -8.37
N ALA A 160 5.14 -5.10 -9.22
CA ALA A 160 5.20 -5.41 -10.64
C ALA A 160 6.39 -6.33 -10.95
N LYS A 161 6.08 -7.49 -11.54
CA LYS A 161 7.04 -8.52 -11.96
C LYS A 161 7.74 -8.18 -13.26
N THR A 162 7.14 -7.33 -14.08
CA THR A 162 7.66 -6.94 -15.39
C THR A 162 7.63 -5.43 -15.54
N ARG A 163 8.49 -4.91 -16.43
CA ARG A 163 8.48 -3.49 -16.77
C ARG A 163 7.16 -3.07 -17.40
N SER A 164 6.57 -3.93 -18.23
CA SER A 164 5.25 -3.66 -18.84
C SER A 164 4.16 -3.56 -17.78
N ALA A 165 4.14 -4.47 -16.79
CA ALA A 165 3.21 -4.40 -15.67
C ALA A 165 3.41 -3.12 -14.86
N PHE A 166 4.65 -2.71 -14.58
CA PHE A 166 4.94 -1.48 -13.83
C PHE A 166 4.43 -0.24 -14.58
N THR A 167 4.69 -0.14 -15.88
CA THR A 167 4.22 1.00 -16.70
C THR A 167 2.69 1.02 -16.80
N ALA A 168 2.03 -0.14 -16.99
CA ALA A 168 0.58 -0.24 -17.12
C ALA A 168 -0.17 -0.15 -15.78
N ALA A 169 0.51 -0.40 -14.66
CA ALA A 169 -0.13 -0.47 -13.34
C ALA A 169 -0.73 0.88 -12.92
N PHE A 170 -0.14 2.01 -13.31
CA PHE A 170 -0.57 3.31 -12.83
C PHE A 170 -2.07 3.56 -13.05
N GLU A 171 -2.57 3.24 -14.24
CA GLU A 171 -3.97 3.45 -14.62
C GLU A 171 -4.89 2.61 -13.75
N TYR A 172 -4.59 1.32 -13.68
CA TYR A 172 -5.30 0.36 -12.85
C TYR A 172 -5.31 0.75 -11.37
N VAL A 173 -4.17 1.16 -10.82
CA VAL A 173 -4.06 1.59 -9.41
C VAL A 173 -4.91 2.84 -9.15
N SER A 174 -4.88 3.81 -10.06
CA SER A 174 -5.67 5.04 -9.94
C SER A 174 -7.17 4.76 -9.91
N THR A 175 -7.65 3.92 -10.83
CA THR A 175 -9.06 3.52 -10.89
C THR A 175 -9.46 2.69 -9.67
N LEU A 176 -8.57 1.83 -9.18
CA LEU A 176 -8.83 1.07 -7.95
C LEU A 176 -8.95 1.99 -6.73
N LEU A 177 -8.07 2.99 -6.60
CA LEU A 177 -8.14 3.97 -5.51
C LEU A 177 -9.43 4.80 -5.57
N LYS A 178 -9.84 5.25 -6.76
CA LYS A 178 -11.13 5.90 -6.98
C LYS A 178 -12.27 5.02 -6.47
N TYR A 179 -12.35 3.78 -6.95
CA TYR A 179 -13.37 2.82 -6.54
C TYR A 179 -13.41 2.65 -5.01
N TRP A 180 -12.25 2.53 -4.36
CA TRP A 180 -12.19 2.38 -2.91
C TRP A 180 -12.67 3.63 -2.17
N CYS A 181 -12.31 4.81 -2.65
CA CYS A 181 -12.77 6.07 -2.07
C CYS A 181 -14.28 6.24 -2.22
N GLU A 182 -14.84 5.94 -3.39
CA GLU A 182 -16.30 5.94 -3.61
C GLU A 182 -17.02 4.94 -2.71
N ARG A 183 -16.49 3.73 -2.60
CA ARG A 183 -17.07 2.67 -1.78
C ARG A 183 -17.05 2.98 -0.28
N THR A 184 -15.99 3.61 0.20
CA THR A 184 -15.79 3.89 1.64
C THR A 184 -16.23 5.30 2.04
N GLY A 185 -16.55 6.16 1.07
CA GLY A 185 -16.81 7.58 1.27
C GLY A 185 -15.58 8.38 1.71
N LYS A 186 -14.37 7.83 1.57
CA LYS A 186 -13.13 8.53 1.94
C LYS A 186 -12.73 9.51 0.85
N ALA A 187 -12.25 10.68 1.26
CA ALA A 187 -11.77 11.69 0.33
C ALA A 187 -10.39 11.36 -0.27
N HIS A 188 -9.63 10.48 0.38
CA HIS A 188 -8.26 10.17 -0.01
C HIS A 188 -7.99 8.67 0.05
N GLY A 189 -7.14 8.21 -0.86
CA GLY A 189 -6.62 6.84 -0.89
C GLY A 189 -5.14 6.83 -1.26
N ARG A 190 -4.40 5.84 -0.76
CA ARG A 190 -2.95 5.71 -0.98
C ARG A 190 -2.59 4.36 -1.56
N ALA A 191 -1.62 4.36 -2.47
CA ALA A 191 -1.00 3.16 -2.99
C ALA A 191 0.51 3.33 -3.17
N ALA A 192 1.24 2.24 -2.98
CA ALA A 192 2.64 2.14 -3.36
C ALA A 192 2.78 1.08 -4.44
N LEU A 193 3.56 1.37 -5.47
CA LEU A 193 3.90 0.45 -6.54
C LEU A 193 5.42 0.28 -6.56
N THR A 194 5.90 -0.95 -6.55
CA THR A 194 7.32 -1.26 -6.60
C THR A 194 7.68 -2.23 -7.72
N ARG A 195 8.87 -2.04 -8.29
CA ARG A 195 9.55 -2.98 -9.18
C ARG A 195 11.05 -2.81 -9.00
N GLU A 196 11.77 -3.90 -8.73
CA GLU A 196 13.21 -3.88 -8.45
C GLU A 196 13.53 -2.85 -7.34
N TYR A 197 14.28 -1.80 -7.65
CA TYR A 197 14.60 -0.71 -6.74
C TYR A 197 13.73 0.54 -6.97
N THR A 198 12.74 0.46 -7.86
CA THR A 198 11.91 1.59 -8.25
C THR A 198 10.64 1.61 -7.41
N TRP A 199 10.40 2.71 -6.72
CA TRP A 199 9.20 2.95 -5.93
C TRP A 199 8.40 4.13 -6.49
N GLN A 200 7.10 3.90 -6.62
CA GLN A 200 6.13 4.92 -7.00
C GLN A 200 5.06 5.01 -5.92
N PHE A 201 5.05 6.14 -5.23
CA PHE A 201 4.03 6.51 -4.27
C PHE A 201 2.89 7.22 -5.02
N ILE A 202 1.65 6.84 -4.72
CA ILE A 202 0.45 7.29 -5.42
C ILE A 202 -0.59 7.70 -4.40
N SER A 203 -1.21 8.85 -4.61
CA SER A 203 -2.39 9.26 -3.88
C SER A 203 -3.52 9.65 -4.79
N TYR A 204 -4.72 9.26 -4.39
CA TYR A 204 -5.96 9.67 -5.02
C TYR A 204 -6.68 10.66 -4.11
N HIS A 205 -7.23 11.70 -4.71
CA HIS A 205 -8.03 12.73 -4.06
C HIS A 205 -9.40 12.75 -4.77
N ALA A 206 -10.44 12.37 -4.04
CA ALA A 206 -11.82 12.38 -4.50
C ALA A 206 -12.25 13.82 -4.87
N PRO A 207 -13.25 13.98 -5.75
CA PRO A 207 -13.75 15.31 -6.09
C PRO A 207 -14.28 16.03 -4.84
N GLN A 208 -13.94 17.31 -4.70
CA GLN A 208 -14.38 18.18 -3.60
C GLN A 208 -14.74 19.56 -4.14
N ASP A 209 -15.89 20.11 -3.72
CA ASP A 209 -16.31 21.50 -3.98
C ASP A 209 -16.19 21.93 -5.45
N GLY A 210 -16.65 21.07 -6.38
CA GLY A 210 -16.60 21.33 -7.82
C GLY A 210 -15.23 21.14 -8.48
N ARG A 211 -14.21 20.70 -7.72
CA ARG A 211 -12.92 20.28 -8.28
C ARG A 211 -13.01 18.83 -8.78
N PRO A 212 -12.40 18.51 -9.95
CA PRO A 212 -12.32 17.13 -10.42
C PRO A 212 -11.41 16.30 -9.51
N SER A 213 -11.53 14.98 -9.60
CA SER A 213 -10.61 14.07 -8.92
C SER A 213 -9.16 14.30 -9.36
N GLU A 214 -8.24 14.19 -8.41
CA GLU A 214 -6.80 14.30 -8.67
C GLU A 214 -6.07 13.00 -8.32
N VAL A 215 -5.04 12.67 -9.09
CA VAL A 215 -4.08 11.63 -8.74
C VAL A 215 -2.69 12.24 -8.68
N HIS A 216 -2.05 12.14 -7.52
CA HIS A 216 -0.68 12.59 -7.35
C HIS A 216 0.23 11.38 -7.32
N SER A 217 1.35 11.43 -8.04
CA SER A 217 2.28 10.29 -8.02
C SER A 217 3.72 10.64 -8.35
N VAL A 218 4.64 9.81 -7.86
CA VAL A 218 6.05 9.85 -8.26
C VAL A 218 6.16 9.25 -9.67
N ARG A 219 6.12 10.10 -10.71
CA ARG A 219 6.19 9.64 -12.10
C ARG A 219 7.60 9.61 -12.65
N GLN A 220 8.31 10.74 -12.71
CA GLN A 220 9.71 10.79 -13.17
C GLN A 220 10.46 12.04 -12.62
N PRO A 221 11.74 11.91 -12.21
CA PRO A 221 12.47 10.65 -12.02
C PRO A 221 11.79 9.80 -10.95
N PHE A 222 11.78 8.48 -11.14
CA PHE A 222 11.26 7.58 -10.12
C PHE A 222 12.11 7.65 -8.86
N LEU A 223 11.55 7.22 -7.73
CA LEU A 223 12.32 7.07 -6.51
C LEU A 223 13.06 5.73 -6.54
N TYR A 224 14.40 5.80 -6.50
CA TYR A 224 15.28 4.64 -6.52
C TYR A 224 15.66 4.29 -5.08
N LEU A 225 15.01 3.30 -4.50
CA LEU A 225 15.30 2.77 -3.16
C LEU A 225 15.56 1.27 -3.24
N THR A 226 16.71 0.88 -2.73
CA THR A 226 17.18 -0.51 -2.64
C THR A 226 16.90 -1.09 -1.26
N VAL A 227 17.25 -2.35 -1.06
CA VAL A 227 17.24 -2.98 0.27
C VAL A 227 18.19 -2.28 1.25
N SER A 228 19.21 -1.55 0.78
CA SER A 228 20.07 -0.73 1.64
C SER A 228 19.31 0.48 2.23
N ASP A 229 18.23 0.90 1.57
CA ASP A 229 17.39 2.03 1.96
C ASP A 229 16.15 1.57 2.75
N ILE A 230 16.22 0.38 3.37
CA ILE A 230 15.05 -0.28 3.99
C ILE A 230 14.39 0.57 5.08
N ASP A 231 15.18 1.29 5.87
CA ASP A 231 14.67 2.16 6.93
C ASP A 231 13.88 3.32 6.31
N THR A 232 14.37 3.90 5.20
CA THR A 232 13.64 4.92 4.42
C THR A 232 12.35 4.35 3.82
N ILE A 233 12.41 3.17 3.18
CA ILE A 233 11.24 2.48 2.62
C ILE A 233 10.18 2.27 3.70
N LEU A 234 10.58 1.76 4.88
CA LEU A 234 9.70 1.57 6.02
C LEU A 234 9.08 2.89 6.48
N GLY A 235 9.87 3.95 6.65
CA GLY A 235 9.36 5.26 7.07
C GLY A 235 8.29 5.83 6.15
N LEU A 236 8.53 5.76 4.84
CA LEU A 236 7.57 6.22 3.82
C LEU A 236 6.28 5.39 3.84
N LEU A 237 6.39 4.06 3.93
CA LEU A 237 5.21 3.18 3.98
C LEU A 237 4.45 3.30 5.31
N LEU A 238 5.14 3.49 6.43
CA LEU A 238 4.51 3.76 7.74
C LEU A 238 3.69 5.05 7.69
N ASP A 239 4.23 6.12 7.12
CA ASP A 239 3.49 7.38 6.92
C ASP A 239 2.24 7.17 6.06
N MET A 240 2.35 6.44 4.95
CA MET A 240 1.19 6.15 4.11
C MET A 240 0.08 5.39 4.82
N VAL A 241 0.44 4.39 5.64
CA VAL A 241 -0.53 3.57 6.35
C VAL A 241 -1.15 4.32 7.52
N ASP A 242 -0.38 5.18 8.21
CA ASP A 242 -0.91 6.05 9.26
C ASP A 242 -1.81 7.16 8.71
N ASN A 243 -1.46 7.71 7.54
CA ASN A 243 -2.09 8.88 6.94
C ASN A 243 -2.87 8.54 5.66
N THR A 244 -3.38 7.31 5.57
CA THR A 244 -4.05 6.79 4.36
C THR A 244 -5.19 7.69 3.88
N THR A 245 -5.96 8.25 4.80
CA THR A 245 -7.15 9.07 4.50
C THR A 245 -6.90 10.57 4.63
N GLN A 246 -5.66 11.00 4.87
CA GLN A 246 -5.30 12.41 5.00
C GLN A 246 -4.93 12.99 3.65
N GLU A 247 -5.11 14.30 3.45
CA GLU A 247 -4.67 14.98 2.23
C GLU A 247 -3.14 15.06 2.17
N THR A 248 -2.53 15.46 3.29
CA THR A 248 -1.09 15.72 3.41
C THR A 248 -0.27 14.44 3.45
N GLN A 249 0.90 14.48 2.80
CA GLN A 249 1.95 13.46 2.91
C GLN A 249 3.14 14.07 3.65
N GLU A 250 3.64 13.42 4.69
CA GLU A 250 4.68 14.01 5.54
C GLU A 250 5.97 14.25 4.76
N TYR A 251 6.31 13.35 3.84
CA TYR A 251 7.60 13.34 3.14
C TYR A 251 7.54 13.81 1.68
N PHE A 252 6.35 14.09 1.13
CA PHE A 252 6.20 14.46 -0.28
C PHE A 252 5.65 15.88 -0.46
N ASN A 253 6.13 16.56 -1.50
CA ASN A 253 5.55 17.79 -2.03
C ASN A 253 4.67 17.46 -3.25
N VAL A 254 3.54 18.15 -3.37
CA VAL A 254 2.71 18.12 -4.57
C VAL A 254 3.15 19.27 -5.47
N VAL A 255 3.57 18.93 -6.70
CA VAL A 255 4.15 19.85 -7.68
C VAL A 255 3.41 19.79 -9.01
#